data_AF-A0A3A2ZC23-F1
#
_entry.id   AF-A0A3A2ZC23-F1
#
_cell.length_a   1.000
_cell.length_b   1.000
_cell.length_c   1.000
_cell.angle_alpha   90.00
_cell.angle_beta   90.00
_cell.angle_gamma   90.00
#
_symmetry.space_group_name_H-M   'P 1'
#
loop_
_entity.id
_entity.type
_entity.pdbx_description
1 polymer ?
#
loop_
_entity_poly.entity_id
_entity_poly.type
_entity_poly.pdbx_seq_one_letter_code
_entity_poly.pdbx_strand_id
1 'polypeptide(L)'
;MHIVCPEPPPPPQQKQRDVPRQRDFQAKTIPIWDKVLVTPKTESSDIGWMHAFCAEIGCALAPYTMDEIPEPGYLIPSTRQGREAAAYLSYIVDFYNELPAYSIFIHSNQIQWHNDVVGVSTSDLLRSLRFEAVEARGFVNLRCTSAPLCPDAWHPLNPAPHDLDYVYMMDLFPGIYAELFNAPAEQAPIRIGAPCCGQFAITREKIWERPREDYVRILEWVANTDVSDNFGIGFLLEKIWHIIFGMEPIHCPRFEQCRCDLYGWCGPLPNGEVLTPVTIDDR
;
A
#
# COMPACT_ATOMS: atom_id res chain seq x y z
N MET A 1 -74.24 -1.67 0.32
CA MET A 1 -73.04 -1.58 1.19
C MET A 1 -71.85 -1.95 0.34
N HIS A 2 -71.13 -0.97 -0.20
CA HIS A 2 -69.88 -1.19 -0.92
C HIS A 2 -68.72 -1.14 0.10
N ILE A 3 -67.97 -2.23 0.19
CA ILE A 3 -66.77 -2.33 1.02
C ILE A 3 -65.64 -1.65 0.22
N VAL A 4 -65.10 -0.56 0.76
CA VAL A 4 -63.93 0.14 0.21
C VAL A 4 -62.69 -0.42 0.91
N CYS A 5 -61.77 -1.00 0.15
CA CYS A 5 -60.45 -1.38 0.68
C CYS A 5 -59.59 -0.12 0.87
N PRO A 6 -58.83 -0.01 1.97
CA PRO A 6 -57.92 1.11 2.18
C PRO A 6 -56.69 1.02 1.25
N GLU A 7 -56.25 2.18 0.75
CA GLU A 7 -55.04 2.29 -0.09
C GLU A 7 -53.75 2.01 0.71
N PRO A 8 -52.72 1.45 0.07
CA PRO A 8 -51.43 1.19 0.71
C PRO A 8 -50.67 2.50 1.01
N PRO A 9 -49.82 2.52 2.05
CA PRO A 9 -49.05 3.70 2.42
C PRO A 9 -48.02 4.07 1.34
N PRO A 10 -47.69 5.36 1.19
CA PRO A 10 -46.72 5.82 0.21
C PRO A 10 -45.32 5.27 0.54
N PRO A 11 -44.48 5.03 -0.49
CA PRO A 11 -43.11 4.57 -0.29
C PRO A 11 -42.29 5.62 0.47
N PRO A 12 -41.31 5.19 1.29
CA PRO A 12 -40.48 6.10 2.07
C PRO A 12 -39.65 6.99 1.13
N GLN A 13 -39.66 8.30 1.41
CA GLN A 13 -38.85 9.28 0.69
C GLN A 13 -37.36 8.97 0.91
N GLN A 14 -36.64 8.73 -0.19
CA GLN A 14 -35.19 8.64 -0.17
C GLN A 14 -34.62 9.99 0.25
N LYS A 15 -33.98 10.05 1.42
CA LYS A 15 -33.12 11.17 1.79
C LYS A 15 -31.97 11.20 0.79
N GLN A 16 -31.96 12.23 -0.07
CA GLN A 16 -30.75 12.62 -0.80
C GLN A 16 -29.64 12.82 0.25
N ARG A 17 -28.67 11.91 0.24
CA ARG A 17 -27.42 12.11 0.99
C ARG A 17 -26.65 13.17 0.24
N ASP A 18 -26.37 14.28 0.91
CA ASP A 18 -25.49 15.32 0.41
C ASP A 18 -24.15 14.66 0.04
N VAL A 19 -23.85 14.64 -1.25
CA VAL A 19 -22.51 14.34 -1.75
C VAL A 19 -21.59 15.44 -1.22
N PRO A 20 -20.53 15.13 -0.46
CA PRO A 20 -19.63 16.16 0.04
C PRO A 20 -19.08 16.95 -1.15
N ARG A 21 -19.37 18.26 -1.19
CA ARG A 21 -18.72 19.18 -2.13
C ARG A 21 -17.21 18.99 -2.03
N GLN A 22 -16.54 18.97 -3.18
CA GLN A 22 -15.09 19.06 -3.34
C GLN A 22 -14.52 19.90 -2.19
N ARG A 23 -13.86 19.23 -1.23
CA ARG A 23 -13.09 19.92 -0.20
C ARG A 23 -12.10 20.80 -0.93
N ASP A 24 -11.96 22.06 -0.51
CA ASP A 24 -10.95 22.97 -1.02
C ASP A 24 -9.60 22.26 -1.02
N PHE A 25 -9.17 21.80 -2.19
CA PHE A 25 -7.81 21.32 -2.39
C PHE A 25 -6.95 22.57 -2.32
N GLN A 26 -6.48 22.92 -1.12
CA GLN A 26 -5.22 23.66 -1.03
C GLN A 26 -4.24 22.90 -1.92
N ALA A 27 -3.62 23.58 -2.87
CA ALA A 27 -2.64 22.96 -3.76
C ALA A 27 -1.54 22.33 -2.88
N LYS A 28 -1.59 21.01 -2.73
CA LYS A 28 -0.57 20.24 -2.02
C LYS A 28 0.63 20.20 -2.95
N THR A 29 1.80 20.60 -2.46
CA THR A 29 3.05 20.50 -3.22
C THR A 29 4.08 19.76 -2.37
N ILE A 30 4.85 18.90 -3.03
CA ILE A 30 6.03 18.27 -2.42
C ILE A 30 7.22 19.15 -2.78
N PRO A 31 8.15 19.44 -1.85
CA PRO A 31 9.37 20.15 -2.20
C PRO A 31 10.14 19.42 -3.32
N ILE A 32 10.86 20.16 -4.17
CA ILE A 32 11.55 19.60 -5.34
C ILE A 32 12.66 18.64 -4.89
N TRP A 33 12.33 17.35 -4.84
CA TRP A 33 13.22 16.23 -4.56
C TRP A 33 12.88 15.07 -5.49
N ASP A 34 13.88 14.28 -5.87
CA ASP A 34 13.65 13.08 -6.70
C ASP A 34 13.06 11.91 -5.90
N LYS A 35 13.04 12.02 -4.57
CA LYS A 35 12.63 10.96 -3.64
C LYS A 35 11.69 11.52 -2.59
N VAL A 36 10.69 10.75 -2.19
CA VAL A 36 9.82 11.08 -1.07
C VAL A 36 9.54 9.87 -0.20
N LEU A 37 9.62 10.08 1.11
CA LEU A 37 9.14 9.15 2.11
C LEU A 37 7.69 9.47 2.44
N VAL A 38 6.80 8.49 2.28
CA VAL A 38 5.37 8.59 2.57
C VAL A 38 5.07 7.71 3.77
N THR A 39 4.38 8.26 4.77
CA THR A 39 4.10 7.52 6.00
C THR A 39 2.76 7.92 6.63
N PRO A 40 1.99 6.97 7.19
CA PRO A 40 0.94 7.30 8.14
C PRO A 40 1.56 7.81 9.46
N LYS A 41 1.03 8.89 10.00
CA LYS A 41 1.46 9.49 11.26
C LYS A 41 0.31 9.53 12.24
N THR A 42 0.52 9.02 13.46
CA THR A 42 -0.36 9.23 14.61
C THR A 42 0.33 10.14 15.62
N GLU A 43 -0.40 10.77 16.55
CA GLU A 43 0.18 11.61 17.62
C GLU A 43 1.28 10.87 18.40
N SER A 44 1.10 9.56 18.61
CA SER A 44 2.07 8.70 19.29
C SER A 44 3.30 8.31 18.47
N SER A 45 3.31 8.57 17.16
CA SER A 45 4.41 8.23 16.26
C SER A 45 5.49 9.31 16.26
N ASP A 46 6.73 8.95 16.59
CA ASP A 46 7.90 9.82 16.41
C ASP A 46 8.51 9.64 15.02
N ILE A 47 8.38 10.67 14.18
CA ILE A 47 8.94 10.73 12.83
C ILE A 47 10.19 11.61 12.73
N GLY A 48 10.77 12.06 13.86
CA GLY A 48 11.98 12.88 13.88
C GLY A 48 13.16 12.23 13.17
N TRP A 49 13.27 10.91 13.26
CA TRP A 49 14.28 10.12 12.54
C TRP A 49 14.13 10.22 11.01
N MET A 50 12.90 10.33 10.50
CA MET A 50 12.63 10.46 9.06
C MET A 50 13.07 11.82 8.54
N HIS A 51 12.83 12.88 9.32
CA HIS A 51 13.34 14.21 9.01
C HIS A 51 14.87 14.23 8.95
N ALA A 52 15.54 13.63 9.94
CA ALA A 52 16.99 13.51 9.95
C ALA A 52 17.52 12.70 8.75
N PHE A 53 16.89 11.56 8.45
CA PHE A 53 17.23 10.73 7.29
C PHE A 53 17.06 11.50 5.97
N CYS A 54 15.94 12.21 5.77
CA CYS A 54 15.71 12.95 4.54
C CYS A 54 16.64 14.16 4.37
N ALA A 55 17.03 14.81 5.47
CA ALA A 55 18.06 15.84 5.44
C ALA A 55 19.44 15.27 5.05
N GLU A 56 19.73 14.02 5.40
CA GLU A 56 20.99 13.33 5.08
C GLU A 56 21.03 12.83 3.63
N ILE A 57 19.97 12.14 3.19
CA ILE A 57 19.95 11.39 1.91
C ILE A 57 19.33 12.20 0.76
N GLY A 58 18.67 13.31 1.06
CA GLY A 58 18.01 14.16 0.07
C GLY A 58 16.67 13.57 -0.38
N CYS A 59 15.68 13.59 0.51
CA CYS A 59 14.29 13.29 0.19
C CYS A 59 13.31 14.32 0.75
N ALA A 60 12.11 14.36 0.18
CA ALA A 60 10.96 14.96 0.84
C ALA A 60 10.34 13.99 1.84
N LEU A 61 9.55 14.53 2.79
CA LEU A 61 8.72 13.74 3.69
C LEU A 61 7.26 14.15 3.48
N ALA A 62 6.38 13.16 3.30
CA ALA A 62 4.94 13.33 3.13
C ALA A 62 4.18 12.53 4.22
N PRO A 63 4.15 13.04 5.47
CA PRO A 63 3.44 12.39 6.56
C PRO A 63 1.93 12.72 6.48
N TYR A 64 1.09 11.69 6.56
CA TYR A 64 -0.37 11.83 6.61
C TYR A 64 -0.88 11.58 8.03
N THR A 65 -1.52 12.57 8.65
CA THR A 65 -2.08 12.41 10.01
C THR A 65 -3.32 11.52 9.98
N MET A 66 -3.26 10.44 10.75
CA MET A 66 -4.30 9.42 10.83
C MET A 66 -5.19 9.57 12.07
N ASP A 67 -4.88 10.53 12.95
CA ASP A 67 -5.67 10.83 14.15
C ASP A 67 -6.98 11.51 13.79
N GLU A 68 -8.04 11.28 14.60
CA GLU A 68 -9.36 11.89 14.37
C GLU A 68 -9.30 13.42 14.33
N ILE A 69 -8.48 14.00 15.22
CA ILE A 69 -8.12 15.42 15.24
C ILE A 69 -6.78 15.54 14.51
N PRO A 70 -6.75 16.07 13.27
CA PRO A 70 -5.51 16.21 12.51
C PRO A 70 -4.48 17.06 13.25
N GLU A 71 -3.25 16.56 13.36
CA GLU A 71 -2.14 17.38 13.87
C GLU A 71 -1.79 18.48 12.83
N PRO A 72 -1.67 19.75 13.24
CA PRO A 72 -1.39 20.85 12.33
C PRO A 72 -0.06 20.67 11.58
N GLY A 73 -0.05 21.00 10.29
CA GLY A 73 1.16 20.98 9.46
C GLY A 73 1.44 19.67 8.73
N TYR A 74 0.64 18.62 8.96
CA TYR A 74 0.71 17.38 8.18
C TYR A 74 -0.41 17.25 7.15
N LEU A 75 -0.22 16.33 6.20
CA LEU A 75 -1.18 16.05 5.16
C LEU A 75 -2.40 15.33 5.75
N ILE A 76 -3.58 15.67 5.29
CA ILE A 76 -4.84 15.03 5.71
C ILE A 76 -5.25 14.04 4.61
N PRO A 77 -5.48 12.75 4.96
CA PRO A 77 -5.90 11.76 3.98
C PRO A 77 -7.38 11.94 3.62
N SER A 78 -7.79 11.43 2.46
CA SER A 78 -9.18 11.50 2.03
C SER A 78 -10.13 10.71 2.95
N THR A 79 -9.62 9.62 3.53
CA THR A 79 -10.28 8.79 4.54
C THR A 79 -9.27 8.30 5.58
N ARG A 80 -9.75 7.80 6.72
CA ARG A 80 -8.94 7.09 7.72
C ARG A 80 -9.22 5.58 7.76
N GLN A 81 -10.21 5.13 6.98
CA GLN A 81 -10.51 3.72 6.81
C GLN A 81 -9.43 3.06 5.92
N GLY A 82 -9.03 1.83 6.23
CA GLY A 82 -7.89 1.15 5.60
C GLY A 82 -6.52 1.44 6.23
N ARG A 83 -6.47 2.11 7.39
CA ARG A 83 -5.22 2.41 8.14
C ARG A 83 -4.16 3.08 7.24
N GLU A 84 -2.94 2.55 7.20
CA GLU A 84 -1.83 3.04 6.38
C GLU A 84 -2.15 3.11 4.87
N ALA A 85 -2.98 2.20 4.36
CA ALA A 85 -3.33 2.18 2.94
C ALA A 85 -4.07 3.45 2.53
N ALA A 86 -4.84 4.05 3.44
CA ALA A 86 -5.53 5.31 3.21
C ALA A 86 -4.54 6.47 2.98
N ALA A 87 -3.47 6.53 3.79
CA ALA A 87 -2.41 7.52 3.64
C ALA A 87 -1.70 7.36 2.29
N TYR A 88 -1.33 6.13 1.95
CA TYR A 88 -0.59 5.83 0.72
C TYR A 88 -1.41 6.12 -0.54
N LEU A 89 -2.67 5.67 -0.58
CA LEU A 89 -3.58 5.97 -1.69
C LEU A 89 -3.89 7.47 -1.79
N SER A 90 -4.07 8.16 -0.65
CA SER A 90 -4.27 9.61 -0.65
C SER A 90 -3.08 10.33 -1.26
N TYR A 91 -1.85 9.96 -0.88
CA TYR A 91 -0.62 10.47 -1.50
C TYR A 91 -0.60 10.26 -3.02
N ILE A 92 -0.86 9.03 -3.48
CA ILE A 92 -0.84 8.73 -4.92
C ILE A 92 -1.86 9.60 -5.66
N VAL A 93 -3.07 9.74 -5.12
CA VAL A 93 -4.16 10.52 -5.75
C VAL A 93 -3.90 12.03 -5.71
N ASP A 94 -3.36 12.53 -4.59
CA ASP A 94 -3.07 13.95 -4.36
C ASP A 94 -1.95 14.43 -5.30
N PHE A 95 -0.90 13.62 -5.47
CA PHE A 95 0.33 14.01 -6.17
C PHE A 95 0.52 13.33 -7.51
N TYR A 96 -0.46 12.59 -8.03
CA TYR A 96 -0.32 11.76 -9.23
C TYR A 96 0.43 12.45 -10.40
N ASN A 97 0.12 13.71 -10.70
CA ASN A 97 0.74 14.45 -11.81
C ASN A 97 2.11 15.07 -11.47
N GLU A 98 2.47 15.09 -10.19
CA GLU A 98 3.65 15.76 -9.63
C GLU A 98 4.54 14.80 -8.83
N LEU A 99 4.38 13.48 -9.04
CA LEU A 99 5.15 12.46 -8.33
C LEU A 99 6.67 12.69 -8.54
N PRO A 100 7.47 12.63 -7.46
CA PRO A 100 8.92 12.46 -7.55
C PRO A 100 9.28 11.17 -8.30
N ALA A 101 10.53 11.05 -8.76
CA ALA A 101 10.99 9.85 -9.47
C ALA A 101 10.78 8.56 -8.64
N TYR A 102 10.96 8.64 -7.31
CA TYR A 102 10.79 7.52 -6.39
C TYR A 102 9.88 7.89 -5.22
N SER A 103 8.87 7.06 -4.97
CA SER A 103 8.05 7.12 -3.76
C SER A 103 8.33 5.90 -2.89
N ILE A 104 8.59 6.10 -1.61
CA ILE A 104 8.91 5.04 -0.66
C ILE A 104 7.89 5.09 0.47
N PHE A 105 7.11 4.03 0.59
CA PHE A 105 6.01 3.91 1.53
C PHE A 105 6.47 3.07 2.71
N ILE A 106 6.44 3.65 3.91
CA ILE A 106 6.97 3.03 5.13
C ILE A 106 6.15 3.39 6.37
N HIS A 107 6.22 2.51 7.37
CA HIS A 107 5.67 2.76 8.69
C HIS A 107 6.44 3.86 9.42
N SER A 108 5.77 4.56 10.33
CA SER A 108 6.35 5.69 11.07
C SER A 108 7.41 5.27 12.09
N ASN A 109 7.29 4.09 12.72
CA ASN A 109 8.25 3.65 13.72
C ASN A 109 9.58 3.27 13.07
N GLN A 110 10.69 3.75 13.65
CA GLN A 110 12.04 3.46 13.14
C GLN A 110 12.43 1.99 13.28
N ILE A 111 11.99 1.34 14.36
CA ILE A 111 12.31 -0.06 14.64
C ILE A 111 11.15 -0.94 14.20
N GLN A 112 11.39 -1.79 13.21
CA GLN A 112 10.39 -2.69 12.65
C GLN A 112 10.89 -4.12 12.65
N TRP A 113 10.07 -5.03 13.19
CA TRP A 113 10.39 -6.45 13.26
C TRP A 113 10.51 -7.11 11.88
N HIS A 114 9.84 -6.54 10.87
CA HIS A 114 9.80 -7.09 9.52
C HIS A 114 10.94 -6.58 8.62
N ASN A 115 11.83 -5.71 9.12
CA ASN A 115 13.08 -5.39 8.44
C ASN A 115 14.07 -6.54 8.65
N ASP A 116 14.39 -7.27 7.58
CA ASP A 116 14.95 -8.63 7.66
C ASP A 116 16.35 -8.79 7.06
N VAL A 117 16.86 -7.75 6.38
CA VAL A 117 18.19 -7.78 5.76
C VAL A 117 19.23 -7.04 6.60
N VAL A 118 19.06 -5.73 6.80
CA VAL A 118 20.07 -4.85 7.44
C VAL A 118 19.78 -4.64 8.93
N GLY A 119 19.06 -5.58 9.55
CA GLY A 119 18.56 -5.45 10.92
C GLY A 119 17.22 -4.74 11.02
N VAL A 120 16.80 -4.42 12.25
CA VAL A 120 15.43 -3.94 12.55
C VAL A 120 15.22 -2.44 12.26
N SER A 121 16.29 -1.68 12.05
CA SER A 121 16.25 -0.22 11.83
C SER A 121 15.87 0.12 10.40
N THR A 122 14.75 0.82 10.21
CA THR A 122 14.27 1.27 8.89
C THR A 122 15.24 2.26 8.26
N SER A 123 15.90 3.13 9.04
CA SER A 123 16.89 4.05 8.47
C SER A 123 18.09 3.32 7.87
N ASP A 124 18.55 2.24 8.49
CA ASP A 124 19.72 1.49 8.03
C ASP A 124 19.38 0.62 6.81
N LEU A 125 18.16 0.08 6.79
CA LEU A 125 17.57 -0.57 5.62
C LEU A 125 17.54 0.39 4.42
N LEU A 126 16.98 1.59 4.59
CA LEU A 126 16.82 2.57 3.52
C LEU A 126 18.17 3.12 3.02
N ARG A 127 19.17 3.31 3.89
CA ARG A 127 20.54 3.68 3.45
C ARG A 127 21.17 2.63 2.54
N SER A 128 20.79 1.37 2.70
CA SER A 128 21.32 0.25 1.93
C SER A 128 20.50 -0.05 0.68
N LEU A 129 19.34 0.59 0.51
CA LEU A 129 18.44 0.34 -0.61
C LEU A 129 19.07 0.80 -1.94
N ARG A 130 19.20 -0.13 -2.87
CA ARG A 130 19.66 0.11 -4.24
C ARG A 130 18.52 0.64 -5.10
N PHE A 131 18.56 1.92 -5.44
CA PHE A 131 17.58 2.51 -6.34
C PHE A 131 17.67 1.95 -7.76
N GLU A 132 18.81 1.36 -8.16
CA GLU A 132 18.93 0.62 -9.41
C GLU A 132 17.96 -0.55 -9.47
N ALA A 133 17.70 -1.21 -8.34
CA ALA A 133 16.72 -2.30 -8.28
C ALA A 133 15.27 -1.79 -8.30
N VAL A 134 15.01 -0.65 -7.66
CA VAL A 134 13.70 0.02 -7.75
C VAL A 134 13.42 0.43 -9.19
N GLU A 135 14.41 1.01 -9.86
CA GLU A 135 14.33 1.43 -11.26
C GLU A 135 14.11 0.24 -12.21
N ALA A 136 14.90 -0.82 -12.06
CA ALA A 136 14.84 -2.00 -12.92
C ALA A 136 13.51 -2.75 -12.79
N ARG A 137 12.94 -2.82 -11.58
CA ARG A 137 11.71 -3.58 -11.32
C ARG A 137 10.44 -2.73 -11.33
N GLY A 138 10.56 -1.41 -11.26
CA GLY A 138 9.45 -0.46 -11.13
C GLY A 138 8.80 -0.48 -9.74
N PHE A 139 8.60 -1.65 -9.14
CA PHE A 139 8.06 -1.85 -7.79
C PHE A 139 8.89 -2.90 -7.05
N VAL A 140 9.23 -2.62 -5.79
CA VAL A 140 9.89 -3.58 -4.89
C VAL A 140 9.30 -3.51 -3.49
N ASN A 141 9.04 -4.67 -2.89
CA ASN A 141 8.79 -4.75 -1.44
C ASN A 141 10.13 -4.65 -0.70
N LEU A 142 10.20 -3.85 0.37
CA LEU A 142 11.44 -3.69 1.14
C LEU A 142 11.81 -4.93 1.96
N ARG A 143 10.86 -5.84 2.18
CA ARG A 143 11.06 -7.13 2.84
C ARG A 143 11.39 -8.21 1.81
N CYS A 144 12.37 -9.06 2.12
CA CYS A 144 12.73 -10.19 1.26
C CYS A 144 12.18 -11.55 1.75
N THR A 145 11.86 -11.67 3.03
CA THR A 145 11.38 -12.91 3.65
C THR A 145 10.02 -13.27 3.09
N SER A 146 9.91 -14.49 2.57
CA SER A 146 8.71 -15.01 1.95
C SER A 146 7.56 -15.25 2.94
N ALA A 147 7.85 -15.70 4.16
CA ALA A 147 6.82 -15.92 5.17
C ALA A 147 6.31 -14.59 5.76
N PRO A 148 5.00 -14.42 6.04
CA PRO A 148 3.97 -15.47 6.02
C PRO A 148 3.19 -15.59 4.70
N LEU A 149 3.32 -14.64 3.77
CA LEU A 149 2.37 -14.45 2.66
C LEU A 149 2.78 -15.08 1.33
N CYS A 150 3.98 -15.65 1.22
CA CYS A 150 4.42 -16.38 0.04
C CYS A 150 4.49 -17.90 0.29
N PRO A 151 4.13 -18.73 -0.71
CA PRO A 151 3.65 -18.36 -2.06
C PRO A 151 2.13 -18.06 -2.11
N ASP A 152 1.40 -18.31 -1.03
CA ASP A 152 -0.05 -18.18 -0.97
C ASP A 152 -0.47 -17.45 0.31
N ALA A 153 -0.86 -16.20 0.17
CA ALA A 153 -1.26 -15.32 1.26
C ALA A 153 -2.64 -15.67 1.84
N TRP A 154 -3.43 -16.48 1.14
CA TRP A 154 -4.71 -17.00 1.62
C TRP A 154 -4.54 -18.25 2.48
N HIS A 155 -3.46 -19.00 2.24
CA HIS A 155 -3.17 -20.25 2.95
C HIS A 155 -1.76 -20.21 3.58
N PRO A 156 -1.51 -19.30 4.54
CA PRO A 156 -0.20 -19.21 5.19
C PRO A 156 0.12 -20.51 5.95
N LEU A 157 1.36 -20.98 5.86
CA LEU A 157 1.80 -22.23 6.49
C LEU A 157 1.69 -22.22 8.02
N ASN A 158 1.81 -21.04 8.64
CA ASN A 158 1.68 -20.82 10.07
C ASN A 158 0.81 -19.57 10.30
N PRO A 159 -0.54 -19.69 10.24
CA PRO A 159 -1.43 -18.55 10.37
C PRO A 159 -1.30 -17.90 11.75
N ALA A 160 -1.19 -16.57 11.77
CA ALA A 160 -1.40 -15.79 12.98
C ALA A 160 -2.93 -15.70 13.26
N PRO A 161 -3.36 -15.32 14.49
CA PRO A 161 -4.78 -15.16 14.80
C PRO A 161 -5.53 -14.28 13.78
N HIS A 162 -4.94 -13.15 13.38
CA HIS A 162 -5.52 -12.25 12.39
C HIS A 162 -5.70 -12.89 11.00
N ASP A 163 -4.81 -13.82 10.58
CA ASP A 163 -5.00 -14.54 9.31
C ASP A 163 -6.28 -15.39 9.34
N LEU A 164 -6.64 -15.90 10.53
CA LEU A 164 -7.86 -16.69 10.72
C LEU A 164 -9.10 -15.80 10.83
N ASP A 165 -8.99 -14.66 11.53
CA ASP A 165 -10.10 -13.71 11.72
C ASP A 165 -10.62 -13.14 10.38
N TYR A 166 -9.73 -13.00 9.38
CA TYR A 166 -10.07 -12.43 8.07
C TYR A 166 -10.08 -13.45 6.92
N VAL A 167 -10.11 -14.75 7.20
CA VAL A 167 -10.09 -15.80 6.16
C VAL A 167 -11.25 -15.69 5.17
N TYR A 168 -12.41 -15.18 5.61
CA TYR A 168 -13.58 -14.95 4.76
C TYR A 168 -13.31 -13.98 3.60
N MET A 169 -12.27 -13.14 3.70
CA MET A 169 -11.89 -12.24 2.61
C MET A 169 -11.49 -13.00 1.35
N MET A 170 -10.99 -14.22 1.47
CA MET A 170 -10.66 -15.06 0.32
C MET A 170 -11.90 -15.31 -0.56
N ASP A 171 -13.04 -15.63 0.06
CA ASP A 171 -14.29 -15.91 -0.66
C ASP A 171 -14.90 -14.63 -1.27
N LEU A 172 -14.68 -13.48 -0.63
CA LEU A 172 -15.16 -12.18 -1.12
C LEU A 172 -14.23 -11.56 -2.17
N PHE A 173 -12.97 -12.00 -2.23
CA PHE A 173 -11.94 -11.38 -3.05
C PHE A 173 -12.32 -11.26 -4.53
N PRO A 174 -12.99 -12.23 -5.19
CA PRO A 174 -13.44 -12.05 -6.57
C PRO A 174 -14.36 -10.85 -6.79
N GLY A 175 -15.29 -10.61 -5.86
CA GLY A 175 -16.17 -9.43 -5.89
C GLY A 175 -15.40 -8.14 -5.63
N ILE A 176 -14.54 -8.15 -4.61
CA ILE A 176 -13.70 -6.99 -4.27
C ILE A 176 -12.78 -6.64 -5.44
N TYR A 177 -12.12 -7.63 -6.06
CA TYR A 177 -11.26 -7.45 -7.22
C TYR A 177 -12.02 -6.79 -8.37
N ALA A 178 -13.26 -7.23 -8.64
CA ALA A 178 -14.09 -6.63 -9.67
C ALA A 178 -14.37 -5.14 -9.42
N GLU A 179 -14.64 -4.75 -8.17
CA GLU A 179 -14.85 -3.36 -7.77
C GLU A 179 -13.56 -2.53 -7.88
N LEU A 180 -12.45 -3.05 -7.35
CA LEU A 180 -11.16 -2.33 -7.33
C LEU A 180 -10.61 -2.10 -8.74
N PHE A 181 -10.67 -3.12 -9.59
CA PHE A 181 -10.02 -3.12 -10.90
C PHE A 181 -10.97 -2.90 -12.08
N ASN A 182 -12.27 -2.72 -11.83
CA ASN A 182 -13.31 -2.59 -12.86
C ASN A 182 -13.20 -3.72 -13.90
N ALA A 183 -13.11 -4.95 -13.40
CA ALA A 183 -12.89 -6.16 -14.18
C ALA A 183 -13.93 -7.24 -13.80
N PRO A 184 -14.17 -8.25 -14.63
CA PRO A 184 -14.99 -9.40 -14.25
C PRO A 184 -14.42 -10.13 -13.03
N ALA A 185 -15.27 -10.58 -12.12
CA ALA A 185 -14.85 -11.28 -10.90
C ALA A 185 -14.09 -12.58 -11.20
N GLU A 186 -14.38 -13.22 -12.34
CA GLU A 186 -13.72 -14.44 -12.80
C GLU A 186 -12.25 -14.23 -13.18
N GLN A 187 -11.81 -12.98 -13.34
CA GLN A 187 -10.41 -12.64 -13.56
C GLN A 187 -9.62 -12.49 -12.26
N ALA A 188 -10.29 -12.50 -11.10
CA ALA A 188 -9.60 -12.43 -9.83
C ALA A 188 -8.68 -13.64 -9.65
N PRO A 189 -7.41 -13.43 -9.26
CA PRO A 189 -6.50 -14.54 -9.07
C PRO A 189 -6.91 -15.40 -7.87
N ILE A 190 -6.94 -16.72 -8.10
CA ILE A 190 -7.27 -17.72 -7.06
C ILE A 190 -6.23 -17.70 -5.94
N ARG A 191 -4.97 -17.42 -6.27
CA ARG A 191 -3.87 -17.28 -5.30
C ARG A 191 -3.17 -15.97 -5.51
N ILE A 192 -2.84 -15.32 -4.39
CA ILE A 192 -2.00 -14.14 -4.35
C ILE A 192 -0.85 -14.41 -3.38
N GLY A 193 0.29 -13.78 -3.60
CA GLY A 193 1.42 -13.87 -2.69
C GLY A 193 2.47 -12.84 -3.00
N ALA A 194 2.95 -12.15 -1.98
CA ALA A 194 4.10 -11.26 -2.02
C ALA A 194 4.67 -11.15 -0.61
N PRO A 195 5.91 -10.67 -0.41
CA PRO A 195 6.39 -10.34 0.93
C PRO A 195 5.41 -9.37 1.63
N CYS A 196 5.27 -9.49 2.95
CA CYS A 196 4.23 -8.75 3.70
C CYS A 196 4.57 -7.27 3.97
N CYS A 197 3.65 -6.67 4.73
CA CYS A 197 3.88 -5.61 5.71
C CYS A 197 3.98 -4.19 5.18
N GLY A 198 3.46 -3.94 3.97
CA GLY A 198 3.10 -2.59 3.53
C GLY A 198 4.27 -1.61 3.43
N GLN A 199 5.51 -2.09 3.30
CA GLN A 199 6.68 -1.26 3.02
C GLN A 199 7.26 -1.56 1.65
N PHE A 200 7.27 -0.57 0.77
CA PHE A 200 7.70 -0.75 -0.61
C PHE A 200 8.27 0.55 -1.19
N ALA A 201 9.09 0.40 -2.21
CA ALA A 201 9.56 1.50 -3.04
C ALA A 201 9.06 1.30 -4.47
N ILE A 202 8.69 2.39 -5.12
CA ILE A 202 8.08 2.37 -6.45
C ILE A 202 8.53 3.58 -7.26
N THR A 203 8.73 3.38 -8.55
CA THR A 203 8.99 4.46 -9.50
C THR A 203 7.71 5.19 -9.88
N ARG A 204 7.83 6.46 -10.23
CA ARG A 204 6.71 7.22 -10.79
C ARG A 204 6.12 6.55 -12.02
N GLU A 205 6.99 6.08 -12.90
CA GLU A 205 6.61 5.44 -14.15
C GLU A 205 5.74 4.20 -13.88
N LYS A 206 6.07 3.43 -12.84
CA LYS A 206 5.27 2.27 -12.42
C LYS A 206 3.91 2.66 -11.84
N ILE A 207 3.82 3.77 -11.09
CA ILE A 207 2.51 4.32 -10.66
C ILE A 207 1.68 4.74 -11.89
N TRP A 208 2.30 5.38 -12.87
CA TRP A 208 1.63 5.88 -14.07
C TRP A 208 1.17 4.81 -15.06
N GLU A 209 1.61 3.56 -14.92
CA GLU A 209 1.07 2.43 -15.70
C GLU A 209 -0.43 2.23 -15.43
N ARG A 210 -0.93 2.66 -14.26
CA ARG A 210 -2.35 2.66 -13.91
C ARG A 210 -2.89 4.09 -13.91
N PRO A 211 -4.01 4.40 -14.59
CA PRO A 211 -4.56 5.74 -14.61
C PRO A 211 -4.99 6.22 -13.22
N ARG A 212 -4.92 7.53 -12.99
CA ARG A 212 -5.27 8.17 -11.71
C ARG A 212 -6.65 7.77 -11.21
N GLU A 213 -7.62 7.66 -12.12
CA GLU A 213 -9.02 7.33 -11.82
C GLU A 213 -9.17 5.96 -11.16
N ASP A 214 -8.29 5.00 -11.47
CA ASP A 214 -8.30 3.70 -10.81
C ASP A 214 -7.84 3.80 -9.35
N TYR A 215 -6.82 4.63 -9.05
CA TYR A 215 -6.40 4.89 -7.68
C TYR A 215 -7.48 5.63 -6.88
N VAL A 216 -8.18 6.56 -7.53
CA VAL A 216 -9.36 7.21 -6.94
C VAL A 216 -10.44 6.18 -6.62
N ARG A 217 -10.76 5.26 -7.54
CA ARG A 217 -11.74 4.19 -7.31
C ARG A 217 -11.34 3.28 -6.14
N ILE A 218 -10.07 2.87 -6.05
CA ILE A 218 -9.57 2.06 -4.93
C ILE A 218 -9.72 2.83 -3.61
N LEU A 219 -9.34 4.11 -3.58
CA LEU A 219 -9.47 4.97 -2.40
C LEU A 219 -10.93 5.18 -1.98
N GLU A 220 -11.83 5.34 -2.96
CA GLU A 220 -13.27 5.44 -2.72
C GLU A 220 -13.85 4.13 -2.17
N TRP A 221 -13.42 2.98 -2.69
CA TRP A 221 -13.79 1.68 -2.12
C TRP A 221 -13.33 1.56 -0.67
N VAL A 222 -12.06 1.87 -0.40
CA VAL A 222 -11.48 1.87 0.96
C VAL A 222 -12.27 2.79 1.91
N ALA A 223 -12.76 3.94 1.42
CA ALA A 223 -13.47 4.92 2.22
C ALA A 223 -14.94 4.59 2.53
N ASN A 224 -15.56 3.70 1.75
CA ASN A 224 -17.01 3.50 1.77
C ASN A 224 -17.45 2.05 1.95
N THR A 225 -16.55 1.08 1.77
CA THR A 225 -16.89 -0.34 1.90
C THR A 225 -17.25 -0.71 3.34
N ASP A 226 -18.20 -1.63 3.47
CA ASP A 226 -18.64 -2.27 4.71
C ASP A 226 -18.31 -3.78 4.74
N VAL A 227 -17.53 -4.25 3.76
CA VAL A 227 -17.09 -5.65 3.64
C VAL A 227 -16.31 -6.13 4.86
N SER A 228 -15.60 -5.23 5.54
CA SER A 228 -14.81 -5.54 6.72
C SER A 228 -14.62 -4.33 7.61
N ASP A 229 -14.04 -4.54 8.79
CA ASP A 229 -13.62 -3.45 9.66
C ASP A 229 -12.38 -2.72 9.12
N ASN A 230 -11.99 -1.64 9.80
CA ASN A 230 -10.87 -0.81 9.40
C ASN A 230 -9.54 -1.60 9.26
N PHE A 231 -9.32 -2.57 10.15
CA PHE A 231 -8.13 -3.41 10.11
C PHE A 231 -8.16 -4.36 8.91
N GLY A 232 -9.27 -5.07 8.70
CA GLY A 232 -9.43 -6.01 7.61
C GLY A 232 -9.27 -5.37 6.23
N ILE A 233 -9.80 -4.16 6.05
CA ILE A 233 -9.59 -3.39 4.80
C ILE A 233 -8.10 -3.14 4.59
N GLY A 234 -7.39 -2.62 5.59
CA GLY A 234 -5.94 -2.38 5.50
C GLY A 234 -5.15 -3.68 5.24
N PHE A 235 -5.55 -4.76 5.92
CA PHE A 235 -4.93 -6.08 5.81
C PHE A 235 -5.10 -6.70 4.41
N LEU A 236 -6.26 -6.51 3.77
CA LEU A 236 -6.46 -6.91 2.38
C LEU A 236 -5.52 -6.13 1.45
N LEU A 237 -5.48 -4.81 1.60
CA LEU A 237 -4.65 -3.93 0.76
C LEU A 237 -3.16 -4.29 0.89
N GLU A 238 -2.70 -4.61 2.10
CA GLU A 238 -1.34 -5.11 2.36
C GLU A 238 -0.99 -6.32 1.48
N LYS A 239 -1.93 -7.25 1.31
CA LYS A 239 -1.73 -8.47 0.52
C LYS A 239 -1.74 -8.24 -0.99
N ILE A 240 -2.21 -7.09 -1.48
CA ILE A 240 -2.44 -6.88 -2.94
C ILE A 240 -1.74 -5.65 -3.52
N TRP A 241 -0.86 -4.98 -2.78
CA TRP A 241 -0.11 -3.83 -3.31
C TRP A 241 0.59 -4.14 -4.63
N HIS A 242 1.22 -5.30 -4.73
CA HIS A 242 1.91 -5.74 -5.94
C HIS A 242 0.93 -5.85 -7.12
N ILE A 243 -0.31 -6.33 -6.91
CA ILE A 243 -1.36 -6.39 -7.95
C ILE A 243 -1.85 -4.98 -8.31
N ILE A 244 -2.02 -4.10 -7.32
CA ILE A 244 -2.38 -2.69 -7.57
C ILE A 244 -1.37 -2.04 -8.51
N PHE A 245 -0.08 -2.33 -8.33
CA PHE A 245 1.00 -1.85 -9.18
C PHE A 245 1.30 -2.72 -10.41
N GLY A 246 0.41 -3.66 -10.75
CA GLY A 246 0.49 -4.44 -11.99
C GLY A 246 1.59 -5.51 -12.00
N MET A 247 1.99 -6.00 -10.83
CA MET A 247 2.84 -7.18 -10.72
C MET A 247 1.99 -8.47 -10.76
N GLU A 248 2.64 -9.59 -11.09
CA GLU A 248 2.01 -10.91 -11.12
C GLU A 248 1.33 -11.26 -9.78
N PRO A 249 0.16 -11.94 -9.78
CA PRO A 249 -0.54 -12.29 -8.54
C PRO A 249 0.32 -13.01 -7.50
N ILE A 250 1.26 -13.85 -7.94
CA ILE A 250 2.28 -14.47 -7.11
C ILE A 250 3.63 -13.79 -7.41
N HIS A 251 3.97 -12.78 -6.63
CA HIS A 251 5.21 -12.01 -6.69
C HIS A 251 6.14 -12.36 -5.52
N CYS A 252 6.66 -13.59 -5.52
CA CYS A 252 7.45 -14.15 -4.43
C CYS A 252 8.90 -14.41 -4.86
N PRO A 253 9.79 -13.41 -4.79
CA PRO A 253 11.19 -13.61 -5.15
C PRO A 253 11.89 -14.58 -4.18
N ARG A 254 12.93 -15.26 -4.67
CA ARG A 254 13.87 -16.01 -3.81
C ARG A 254 14.54 -15.02 -2.85
N PHE A 255 14.56 -15.34 -1.55
CA PHE A 255 15.09 -14.47 -0.50
C PHE A 255 16.49 -13.95 -0.83
N GLU A 256 17.41 -14.83 -1.22
CA GLU A 256 18.80 -14.43 -1.50
C GLU A 256 18.91 -13.50 -2.71
N GLN A 257 18.08 -13.70 -3.74
CA GLN A 257 18.05 -12.83 -4.91
C GLN A 257 17.46 -11.47 -4.56
N CYS A 258 16.36 -11.42 -3.81
CA CYS A 258 15.80 -10.15 -3.31
C CYS A 258 16.84 -9.38 -2.50
N ARG A 259 17.57 -10.06 -1.60
CA ARG A 259 18.60 -9.45 -0.78
C ARG A 259 19.78 -8.91 -1.60
N CYS A 260 20.19 -9.64 -2.64
CA CYS A 260 21.22 -9.23 -3.59
C CYS A 260 20.75 -8.01 -4.41
N ASP A 261 19.55 -8.08 -4.97
CA ASP A 261 18.94 -7.02 -5.77
C ASP A 261 18.78 -5.73 -4.95
N LEU A 262 18.13 -5.79 -3.79
CA LEU A 262 17.78 -4.59 -3.04
C LEU A 262 18.92 -4.01 -2.23
N TYR A 263 19.85 -4.85 -1.75
CA TYR A 263 20.83 -4.45 -0.74
C TYR A 263 22.28 -4.81 -1.10
N GLY A 264 22.51 -5.40 -2.28
CA GLY A 264 23.86 -5.74 -2.77
C GLY A 264 24.49 -6.95 -2.08
N TRP A 265 23.76 -7.71 -1.27
CA TRP A 265 24.30 -8.84 -0.51
C TRP A 265 24.15 -10.16 -1.28
N CYS A 266 25.05 -10.36 -2.23
CA CYS A 266 24.95 -11.40 -3.26
C CYS A 266 25.65 -12.72 -2.95
N GLY A 267 26.18 -12.90 -1.73
CA GLY A 267 26.85 -14.13 -1.30
C GLY A 267 28.35 -13.93 -1.03
N PRO A 268 29.15 -15.01 -1.06
CA PRO A 268 28.76 -16.37 -1.46
C PRO A 268 27.71 -17.00 -0.53
N LEU A 269 26.83 -17.81 -1.11
CA LEU A 269 25.86 -18.64 -0.39
C LEU A 269 26.51 -19.94 0.12
N PRO A 270 25.86 -20.73 1.01
CA PRO A 270 26.46 -21.96 1.55
C PRO A 270 26.88 -23.01 0.51
N ASN A 271 26.25 -22.99 -0.67
CA ASN A 271 26.58 -23.84 -1.81
C ASN A 271 27.71 -23.27 -2.71
N GLY A 272 28.29 -22.12 -2.36
CA GLY A 272 29.31 -21.41 -3.15
C GLY A 272 28.77 -20.52 -4.26
N GLU A 273 27.45 -20.44 -4.45
CA GLU A 273 26.81 -19.57 -5.44
C GLU A 273 27.04 -18.09 -5.08
N VAL A 274 27.41 -17.27 -6.08
CA VAL A 274 27.43 -15.80 -5.99
C VAL A 274 26.40 -15.28 -6.96
N LEU A 275 25.42 -14.55 -6.45
CA LEU A 275 24.33 -13.98 -7.23
C LEU A 275 24.80 -12.72 -7.96
N THR A 276 24.11 -12.37 -9.04
CA THR A 276 24.30 -11.09 -9.73
C THR A 276 23.13 -10.18 -9.38
N PRO A 277 23.40 -8.95 -8.91
CA PRO A 277 22.34 -8.01 -8.62
C PRO A 277 21.67 -7.53 -9.92
N VAL A 278 20.36 -7.30 -9.87
CA VAL A 278 19.65 -6.60 -10.94
C VAL A 278 20.26 -5.21 -11.21
N THR A 279 20.23 -4.82 -12.47
CA THR A 279 20.68 -3.54 -13.03
C THR A 279 19.58 -2.88 -13.83
N ILE A 280 19.75 -1.59 -14.16
CA ILE A 280 18.76 -0.81 -14.92
C ILE A 280 18.54 -1.41 -16.33
N ASP A 281 19.54 -2.11 -16.87
CA ASP A 281 19.47 -2.75 -18.19
C ASP A 281 18.58 -4.01 -18.21
N ASP A 282 18.13 -4.48 -17.04
CA ASP A 282 17.25 -5.65 -16.89
C ASP A 282 15.73 -5.29 -16.91
N ARG A 283 15.39 -4.05 -17.28
CA ARG A 283 14.01 -3.53 -17.34
C ARG A 283 13.17 -4.12 -18.48
#